data_AF-A0A1J4WKJ7-F1
#
_entry.id   AF-A0A1J4WKJ7-F1
#
_cell.length_a   1.000
_cell.length_b   1.000
_cell.length_c   1.000
_cell.angle_alpha   90.00
_cell.angle_beta   90.00
_cell.angle_gamma   90.00
#
_symmetry.space_group_name_H-M   'P 1'
#
loop_
_entity.id
_entity.type
_entity.pdbx_description
1 polymer ?
#
loop_
_entity_poly.entity_id
_entity_poly.type
_entity_poly.pdbx_seq_one_letter_code
_entity_poly.pdbx_strand_id
1 'polypeptide(L)'
;MIMKLGKNGTFMSCSRFPECTGARRADGESIEPEKPIGEDPESHLPIFVLNGRFGPYVQIGQKTKENPKPKKASIPHGVNPGSVTLMDALTYLSLPRELGLHPETGKMITASIGRFGPYIVHDGDFRSLKKDNVYTIELPRALEILKEEKKTRGFKRKTNEISK
;
A
#
# COMPACT_ATOMS: atom_id res chain seq x y z
N MET A 1 -17.43 28.53 13.56
CA MET A 1 -16.50 27.74 12.73
C MET A 1 -16.11 28.58 11.54
N ILE A 2 -14.84 28.62 11.19
CA ILE A 2 -14.30 29.39 10.07
C ILE A 2 -13.80 28.40 9.00
N MET A 3 -14.13 28.64 7.74
CA MET A 3 -13.63 27.82 6.63
C MET A 3 -12.25 28.33 6.21
N LYS A 4 -11.24 27.47 6.31
CA LYS A 4 -9.88 27.72 5.87
C LYS A 4 -9.51 26.75 4.76
N LEU A 5 -8.68 27.22 3.84
CA LEU A 5 -8.09 26.37 2.80
C LEU A 5 -6.83 25.70 3.36
N GLY A 6 -6.78 24.37 3.34
CA GLY A 6 -5.64 23.56 3.76
C GLY A 6 -5.07 22.73 2.62
N LYS A 7 -3.94 22.04 2.88
CA LYS A 7 -3.30 21.15 1.89
C LYS A 7 -4.21 20.01 1.41
N ASN A 8 -5.17 19.61 2.24
CA ASN A 8 -6.09 18.49 1.97
C ASN A 8 -7.52 18.96 1.64
N GLY A 9 -7.70 20.22 1.24
CA GLY A 9 -9.00 20.82 0.91
C GLY A 9 -9.50 21.86 1.92
N THR A 10 -10.73 22.33 1.74
CA THR A 10 -11.39 23.28 2.64
C THR A 10 -11.77 22.58 3.94
N PHE A 11 -11.32 23.13 5.07
CA PHE A 11 -11.62 22.61 6.40
C PHE A 11 -12.29 23.68 7.27
N MET A 12 -13.25 23.26 8.08
CA MET A 12 -13.89 24.06 9.11
C MET A 12 -13.04 23.98 10.37
N SER A 13 -12.38 25.07 10.74
CA SER A 13 -11.71 25.18 12.05
C SER A 13 -12.57 25.91 13.06
N CYS A 14 -12.33 25.64 14.34
CA CYS A 14 -12.96 26.37 15.43
C CYS A 14 -12.65 27.86 15.35
N SER A 15 -13.62 28.71 15.67
CA SER A 15 -13.45 30.18 15.65
C SER A 15 -12.43 30.66 16.69
N ARG A 16 -12.18 29.84 17.72
CA ARG A 16 -11.34 30.13 18.90
C ARG A 16 -9.97 29.43 18.85
N PHE A 17 -9.40 29.26 17.66
CA PHE A 17 -8.01 28.81 17.54
C PHE A 17 -7.10 29.87 18.19
N PRO A 18 -6.20 29.53 19.13
CA PRO A 18 -5.52 28.25 19.33
C PRO A 18 -6.09 27.33 20.44
N GLU A 19 -7.15 27.72 21.15
CA GLU A 19 -7.70 26.97 22.29
C GLU A 19 -8.57 25.77 21.87
N CYS A 20 -8.93 25.72 20.59
CA CYS A 20 -9.84 24.75 20.02
C CYS A 20 -9.29 24.24 18.67
N THR A 21 -8.68 23.05 18.70
CA THR A 21 -7.96 22.43 17.57
C THR A 21 -8.86 21.52 16.71
N GLY A 22 -10.16 21.46 16.98
CA GLY A 22 -11.11 20.72 16.15
C GLY A 22 -11.13 21.25 14.72
N ALA A 23 -10.70 20.42 13.77
CA ALA A 23 -10.79 20.66 12.33
C ALA A 23 -11.63 19.55 11.70
N ARG A 24 -12.64 19.91 10.93
CA ARG A 24 -13.44 18.96 10.11
C ARG A 24 -13.33 19.33 8.65
N ARG A 25 -13.32 18.34 7.75
CA ARG A 25 -13.46 18.60 6.31
C ARG A 25 -14.93 18.94 6.00
N ALA A 26 -15.16 19.59 4.85
CA ALA A 26 -16.51 19.94 4.39
C ALA A 26 -17.41 18.70 4.20
N ASP A 27 -16.82 17.54 3.94
CA ASP A 27 -17.47 16.22 3.81
C ASP A 27 -17.84 15.53 5.15
N GLY A 28 -17.55 16.14 6.30
CA GLY A 28 -17.94 15.60 7.61
C GLY A 28 -17.03 14.49 8.15
N GLU A 29 -15.97 14.12 7.42
CA GLU A 29 -15.00 13.13 7.89
C GLU A 29 -14.16 13.74 9.02
N SER A 30 -14.34 13.18 10.22
CA SER A 30 -13.56 13.54 11.40
C SER A 30 -12.18 12.92 11.24
N ILE A 31 -11.13 13.73 11.34
CA ILE A 31 -9.76 13.21 11.42
C ILE A 31 -9.61 12.57 12.80
N GLU A 32 -10.04 11.32 12.96
CA GLU A 32 -9.69 10.54 14.13
C GLU A 32 -8.19 10.24 14.06
N PRO A 33 -7.44 10.52 15.14
CA PRO A 33 -6.02 10.24 15.20
C PRO A 33 -5.82 8.72 15.18
N GLU A 34 -5.57 8.20 13.99
CA GLU A 34 -4.62 7.11 13.71
C GLU A 34 -4.49 6.10 14.86
N LYS A 35 -5.58 5.39 15.19
CA LYS A 35 -5.59 4.48 16.35
C LYS A 35 -4.53 3.39 16.13
N PRO A 36 -3.50 3.29 17.00
CA PRO A 36 -2.51 2.24 16.88
C PRO A 36 -3.18 0.89 17.15
N ILE A 37 -2.97 -0.07 16.26
CA ILE A 37 -3.57 -1.41 16.37
C ILE A 37 -2.85 -2.25 17.45
N GLY A 38 -1.57 -1.95 17.67
CA GLY A 38 -0.73 -2.51 18.71
C GLY A 38 0.75 -2.37 18.38
N GLU A 39 1.60 -3.16 19.06
CA GLU A 39 3.05 -3.11 18.94
C GLU A 39 3.58 -4.39 18.30
N ASP A 40 4.63 -4.24 17.49
CA ASP A 40 5.35 -5.37 16.91
C ASP A 40 6.26 -6.04 17.96
N PRO A 41 6.21 -7.37 18.15
CA PRO A 41 7.03 -8.05 19.16
C PRO A 41 8.53 -8.07 18.84
N GLU A 42 8.93 -7.91 17.58
CA GLU A 42 10.33 -7.88 17.18
C GLU A 42 10.93 -6.47 17.29
N SER A 43 10.15 -5.46 16.94
CA SER A 43 10.62 -4.08 16.80
C SER A 43 10.23 -3.18 17.98
N HIS A 44 9.28 -3.58 18.83
CA HIS A 44 8.64 -2.74 19.87
C HIS A 44 8.14 -1.38 19.34
N LEU A 45 7.84 -1.32 18.04
CA LEU A 45 7.39 -0.10 17.38
C LEU A 45 5.86 -0.15 17.22
N PRO A 46 5.16 0.97 17.42
CA PRO A 46 3.72 1.03 17.23
C PRO A 46 3.36 0.86 15.76
N ILE A 47 2.34 0.02 15.50
CA ILE A 47 1.79 -0.23 14.17
C ILE A 47 0.60 0.69 13.95
N PHE A 48 0.67 1.48 12.89
CA PHE A 48 -0.40 2.39 12.47
C PHE A 48 -1.08 1.90 11.20
N VAL A 49 -2.40 2.05 11.13
CA VAL A 49 -3.16 1.92 9.88
C VAL A 49 -3.58 3.31 9.42
N LEU A 50 -3.08 3.68 8.25
CA LEU A 50 -3.23 5.00 7.68
C LEU A 50 -3.87 4.89 6.29
N ASN A 51 -4.67 5.89 5.93
CA ASN A 51 -5.22 6.00 4.59
C ASN A 51 -4.35 6.94 3.74
N GLY A 52 -3.71 6.39 2.72
CA GLY A 52 -2.86 7.12 1.79
C GLY A 52 -3.51 7.34 0.43
N ARG A 53 -2.82 8.07 -0.45
CA ARG A 53 -3.26 8.31 -1.84
C ARG A 53 -3.49 7.04 -2.67
N PHE A 54 -2.89 5.93 -2.24
CA PHE A 54 -2.91 4.64 -2.94
C PHE A 54 -3.79 3.60 -2.24
N GLY A 55 -4.53 3.99 -1.20
CA GLY A 55 -5.34 3.09 -0.37
C GLY A 55 -4.83 3.00 1.08
N PRO A 56 -5.52 2.21 1.92
CA PRO A 56 -5.11 1.93 3.29
C PRO A 56 -3.78 1.16 3.32
N TYR A 57 -2.91 1.52 4.24
CA TYR A 57 -1.62 0.87 4.45
C TYR A 57 -1.28 0.77 5.94
N VAL A 58 -0.49 -0.25 6.26
CA VAL A 58 0.12 -0.46 7.58
C VAL A 58 1.52 0.15 7.57
N GLN A 59 1.89 0.84 8.65
CA GLN A 59 3.23 1.37 8.86
C GLN A 59 3.76 1.00 10.24
N ILE A 60 4.99 0.48 10.30
CA ILE A 60 5.71 0.26 11.55
C ILE A 60 6.43 1.54 11.95
N GLY A 61 6.10 2.08 13.12
CA GLY A 61 6.75 3.24 13.71
C GLY A 61 6.35 4.57 13.07
N GLN A 62 6.68 5.66 13.77
CA GLN A 62 6.49 7.01 13.26
C GLN A 62 7.68 7.43 12.38
N LYS A 63 7.43 8.28 11.40
CA LYS A 63 8.47 8.83 10.53
C LYS A 63 9.29 9.88 11.30
N THR A 64 10.29 9.44 12.06
CA THR A 64 11.25 10.31 12.74
C THR A 64 12.46 10.59 11.86
N LYS A 65 13.27 11.60 12.21
CA LYS A 65 14.51 11.95 11.47
C LYS A 65 15.53 10.79 11.44
N GLU A 66 15.47 9.91 12.43
CA GLU A 66 16.36 8.74 12.56
C GLU A 66 15.89 7.52 11.76
N ASN A 67 14.59 7.40 11.46
CA ASN A 67 14.05 6.35 10.60
C ASN A 67 13.34 6.94 9.36
N PRO A 68 14.09 7.36 8.33
CA PRO A 68 13.53 8.10 7.18
C PRO A 68 12.60 7.25 6.29
N LYS A 69 12.68 5.91 6.38
CA LYS A 69 11.87 4.96 5.61
C LYS A 69 11.33 3.85 6.53
N PRO A 70 10.27 4.12 7.31
CA PRO A 70 9.60 3.07 8.09
C PRO A 70 9.11 1.95 7.16
N LYS A 71 9.15 0.71 7.64
CA LYS A 71 8.60 -0.44 6.93
C LYS A 71 7.10 -0.25 6.78
N LYS A 72 6.59 -0.53 5.57
CA LYS A 72 5.19 -0.30 5.21
C LYS A 72 4.69 -1.48 4.42
N ALA A 73 3.43 -1.82 4.61
CA ALA A 73 2.75 -2.80 3.80
C ALA A 73 1.40 -2.25 3.35
N SER A 74 1.07 -2.47 2.09
CA SER A 74 -0.24 -2.09 1.54
C SER A 74 -1.29 -3.13 1.93
N ILE A 75 -2.45 -2.66 2.39
CA ILE A 75 -3.59 -3.54 2.65
C ILE A 75 -4.28 -3.83 1.30
N PRO A 76 -4.67 -5.08 1.01
CA PRO A 76 -5.35 -5.43 -0.24
C PRO A 76 -6.69 -4.69 -0.40
N HIS A 77 -7.05 -4.40 -1.66
CA HIS A 77 -8.29 -3.72 -1.99
C HIS A 77 -9.51 -4.57 -1.59
N GLY A 78 -10.37 -4.03 -0.72
CA GLY A 78 -11.59 -4.70 -0.24
C GLY A 78 -11.62 -4.97 1.26
N VAL A 79 -10.50 -4.82 1.96
CA VAL A 79 -10.43 -4.91 3.42
C VAL A 79 -10.64 -3.51 4.01
N ASN A 80 -11.55 -3.39 5.00
CA ASN A 80 -11.78 -2.13 5.69
C ASN A 80 -10.64 -1.85 6.69
N PRO A 81 -10.13 -0.60 6.78
CA PRO A 81 -9.04 -0.27 7.69
C PRO A 81 -9.41 -0.45 9.17
N GLY A 82 -10.70 -0.36 9.51
CA GLY A 82 -11.19 -0.56 10.87
C GLY A 82 -11.31 -2.02 11.33
N SER A 83 -11.26 -2.99 10.39
CA SER A 83 -11.36 -4.42 10.72
C SER A 83 -10.02 -5.14 10.74
N VAL A 84 -8.92 -4.43 10.44
CA VAL A 84 -7.58 -5.03 10.41
C VAL A 84 -7.14 -5.34 11.85
N THR A 85 -6.70 -6.57 12.09
CA THR A 85 -6.15 -6.98 13.39
C THR A 85 -4.61 -6.93 13.38
N LEU A 86 -4.00 -7.06 14.57
CA LEU A 86 -2.54 -7.09 14.69
C LEU A 86 -1.92 -8.28 13.94
N MET A 87 -2.60 -9.43 13.92
CA MET A 87 -2.13 -10.62 13.20
C MET A 87 -2.12 -10.42 11.68
N ASP A 88 -3.15 -9.74 11.16
CA ASP A 88 -3.22 -9.39 9.74
C ASP A 88 -2.12 -8.39 9.37
N ALA A 89 -1.89 -7.39 10.24
CA ALA A 89 -0.86 -6.39 10.05
C ALA A 89 0.54 -7.01 9.92
N LEU A 90 0.88 -7.96 10.81
CA LEU A 90 2.14 -8.71 10.72
C LEU A 90 2.26 -9.48 9.41
N THR A 91 1.17 -10.14 8.99
CA THR A 91 1.11 -10.88 7.72
C THR A 91 1.35 -9.97 6.52
N TYR A 92 0.80 -8.76 6.52
CA TYR A 92 1.05 -7.77 5.46
C TYR A 92 2.50 -7.27 5.48
N LEU A 93 3.06 -7.06 6.67
CA LEU A 93 4.44 -6.58 6.88
C LEU A 93 5.51 -7.59 6.47
N SER A 94 5.18 -8.88 6.38
CA SER A 94 6.08 -9.92 5.85
C SER A 94 6.30 -9.86 4.33
N LEU A 95 5.58 -8.99 3.60
CA LEU A 95 5.88 -8.71 2.19
C LEU A 95 6.97 -7.64 2.12
N PRO A 96 8.02 -7.74 1.27
CA PRO A 96 8.19 -8.63 0.12
C PRO A 96 8.67 -10.04 0.48
N ARG A 97 8.00 -11.07 -0.07
CA ARG A 97 8.44 -12.46 0.11
C ARG A 97 9.46 -12.83 -0.96
N GLU A 98 10.63 -13.26 -0.54
CA GLU A 98 11.67 -13.78 -1.43
C GLU A 98 11.40 -15.27 -1.69
N LEU A 99 11.19 -15.64 -2.95
CA LEU A 99 10.90 -17.02 -3.36
C LEU A 99 12.17 -17.83 -3.63
N GLY A 100 13.31 -17.16 -3.81
CA GLY A 100 14.61 -17.77 -4.06
C GLY A 100 15.24 -17.32 -5.38
N LEU A 101 16.28 -18.03 -5.80
CA LEU A 101 17.05 -17.75 -7.01
C LEU A 101 16.41 -18.45 -8.21
N HIS A 102 16.33 -17.74 -9.34
CA HIS A 102 15.94 -18.35 -10.60
C HIS A 102 17.07 -19.26 -11.13
N PRO A 103 16.79 -20.51 -11.54
CA PRO A 103 17.82 -21.47 -11.97
C PRO A 103 18.58 -21.05 -13.23
N GLU A 104 17.97 -20.27 -14.13
CA GLU A 104 18.62 -19.87 -15.40
C GLU A 104 19.35 -18.54 -15.34
N THR A 105 18.93 -17.61 -14.48
CA THR A 105 19.45 -16.23 -14.45
C THR A 105 20.20 -15.94 -13.16
N GLY A 106 20.07 -16.79 -12.12
CA GLY A 106 20.75 -16.63 -10.83
C GLY A 106 20.28 -15.42 -10.02
N LYS A 107 19.21 -14.75 -10.43
CA LYS A 107 18.69 -13.54 -9.78
C LYS A 107 17.51 -13.84 -8.88
N MET A 108 17.33 -13.03 -7.83
CA MET A 108 16.28 -13.20 -6.84
C MET A 108 14.90 -12.96 -7.44
N ILE A 109 13.95 -13.84 -7.09
CA ILE A 109 12.53 -13.71 -7.40
C ILE A 109 11.82 -13.22 -6.14
N THR A 110 11.09 -12.12 -6.27
CA THR A 110 10.36 -11.51 -5.14
C THR A 110 8.88 -11.41 -5.46
N ALA A 111 8.01 -11.78 -4.52
CA ALA A 111 6.56 -11.68 -4.65
C ALA A 111 6.00 -10.59 -3.71
N SER A 112 5.22 -9.68 -4.28
CA SER A 112 4.68 -8.50 -3.58
C SER A 112 3.29 -8.12 -4.11
N ILE A 113 2.59 -7.26 -3.36
CA ILE A 113 1.28 -6.70 -3.74
C ILE A 113 1.47 -5.23 -4.13
N GLY A 114 0.98 -4.86 -5.32
CA GLY A 114 1.07 -3.50 -5.85
C GLY A 114 -0.29 -2.95 -6.26
N ARG A 115 -0.29 -1.75 -6.86
CA ARG A 115 -1.53 -1.06 -7.30
C ARG A 115 -2.41 -1.90 -8.23
N PHE A 116 -1.80 -2.75 -9.04
CA PHE A 116 -2.49 -3.55 -10.06
C PHE A 116 -2.82 -4.96 -9.57
N GLY A 117 -2.65 -5.21 -8.27
CA GLY A 117 -2.78 -6.52 -7.65
C GLY A 117 -1.43 -7.19 -7.41
N PRO A 118 -1.45 -8.49 -7.08
CA PRO A 118 -0.26 -9.26 -6.73
C PRO A 118 0.65 -9.52 -7.93
N TYR A 119 1.96 -9.44 -7.71
CA TYR A 119 2.97 -9.57 -8.77
C TYR A 119 4.27 -10.22 -8.27
N ILE A 120 4.98 -10.84 -9.20
CA ILE A 120 6.36 -11.31 -9.06
C ILE A 120 7.27 -10.32 -9.79
N VAL A 121 8.42 -10.06 -9.19
CA VAL A 121 9.55 -9.33 -9.78
C VAL A 121 10.71 -10.28 -9.97
N HIS A 122 11.28 -10.24 -11.15
CA HIS A 122 12.53 -10.89 -11.48
C HIS A 122 13.34 -9.99 -12.40
N ASP A 123 14.47 -9.42 -11.94
CA ASP A 123 15.38 -8.61 -12.78
C ASP A 123 14.74 -7.49 -13.63
N GLY A 124 13.68 -6.85 -13.13
CA GLY A 124 12.95 -5.82 -13.89
C GLY A 124 11.80 -6.37 -14.76
N ASP A 125 11.63 -7.70 -14.81
CA ASP A 125 10.43 -8.37 -15.29
C ASP A 125 9.37 -8.41 -14.20
N PHE A 126 8.24 -7.73 -14.46
CA PHE A 126 7.08 -7.74 -13.59
C PHE A 126 6.01 -8.66 -14.18
N ARG A 127 5.58 -9.66 -13.41
CA ARG A 127 4.50 -10.59 -13.80
C ARG A 127 3.37 -10.57 -12.80
N SER A 128 2.15 -10.30 -13.26
CA SER A 128 0.96 -10.27 -12.39
C SER A 128 0.46 -11.69 -12.10
N LEU A 129 0.19 -11.99 -10.83
CA LEU A 129 -0.50 -13.20 -10.41
C LEU A 129 -2.00 -12.87 -10.44
N LYS A 130 -2.76 -13.46 -11.37
CA LYS A 130 -4.22 -13.23 -11.40
C LYS A 130 -5.00 -14.30 -10.64
N LYS A 131 -4.44 -15.50 -10.55
CA LYS A 131 -5.13 -16.69 -10.00
C LYS A 131 -4.55 -17.14 -8.67
N ASP A 132 -3.30 -16.79 -8.39
CA ASP A 132 -2.53 -17.30 -7.26
C ASP A 132 -2.40 -16.24 -6.14
N ASN A 133 -2.39 -16.69 -4.89
CA ASN A 133 -2.18 -15.85 -3.72
C ASN A 133 -0.68 -15.63 -3.48
N VAL A 134 -0.28 -14.40 -3.14
CA VAL A 134 1.13 -14.04 -2.86
C VAL A 134 1.69 -14.81 -1.67
N TYR A 135 0.84 -15.13 -0.71
CA TYR A 135 1.25 -15.79 0.53
C TYR A 135 1.55 -17.28 0.36
N THR A 136 0.99 -17.93 -0.67
CA THR A 136 1.11 -19.38 -0.85
C THR A 136 1.94 -19.76 -2.08
N ILE A 137 2.43 -18.79 -2.85
CA ILE A 137 3.14 -19.10 -4.09
C ILE A 137 4.54 -19.66 -3.80
N GLU A 138 4.92 -20.67 -4.57
CA GLU A 138 6.20 -21.35 -4.49
C GLU A 138 7.08 -21.07 -5.72
N LEU A 139 8.37 -21.36 -5.61
CA LEU A 139 9.36 -21.18 -6.69
C LEU A 139 8.95 -21.85 -8.02
N PRO A 140 8.52 -23.12 -8.11
CA PRO A 140 8.17 -23.74 -9.40
C PRO A 140 7.03 -23.00 -10.10
N ARG A 141 6.02 -22.56 -9.35
CA ARG A 141 4.89 -21.79 -9.87
C ARG A 141 5.33 -20.42 -10.40
N ALA A 142 6.27 -19.76 -9.71
CA ALA A 142 6.85 -18.51 -10.16
C ALA A 142 7.60 -18.68 -11.50
N LEU A 143 8.30 -19.79 -11.70
CA LEU A 143 9.00 -20.10 -12.95
C LEU A 143 8.03 -20.29 -14.13
N GLU A 144 6.90 -20.95 -13.91
CA GLU A 144 5.86 -21.09 -14.94
C GLU A 144 5.35 -19.71 -15.41
N ILE A 145 5.07 -18.83 -14.45
CA ILE A 145 4.56 -17.48 -14.72
C ILE A 145 5.60 -16.59 -15.42
N LEU A 146 6.89 -16.80 -15.11
CA LEU A 146 7.99 -16.09 -15.77
C LEU A 146 8.22 -16.56 -17.21
N LYS A 147 8.03 -17.86 -17.48
CA LYS A 147 8.11 -18.45 -18.83
C LYS A 147 6.96 -18.02 -19.73
N GLU A 148 5.78 -17.77 -19.18
CA GLU A 148 4.65 -17.24 -19.96
C GLU A 148 5.05 -15.91 -20.62
N GLU A 149 4.84 -15.73 -21.92
CA GLU A 149 5.28 -14.51 -22.63
C GLU A 149 4.65 -13.23 -22.04
N LYS A 150 5.39 -12.12 -22.07
CA LYS A 150 4.84 -10.82 -21.68
C LYS A 150 3.70 -10.50 -22.64
N LYS A 151 2.46 -10.64 -22.18
CA LYS A 151 1.33 -9.99 -22.85
C LYS A 151 1.55 -8.49 -22.74
N THR A 152 2.19 -7.91 -23.76
CA THR A 152 2.28 -6.48 -23.92
C THR A 152 0.84 -5.97 -23.97
N ARG A 153 0.40 -5.30 -22.92
CA ARG A 153 -0.84 -4.52 -22.99
C ARG A 153 -0.54 -3.38 -23.93
N GLY A 154 -0.79 -3.61 -25.22
CA GLY A 154 -0.75 -2.58 -26.25
C GLY A 154 -1.64 -1.44 -25.78
N PHE A 155 -1.00 -0.33 -25.40
CA PHE A 155 -1.69 0.89 -25.06
C PHE A 155 -2.26 1.43 -26.37
N LYS A 156 -3.44 0.93 -26.77
CA LYS A 156 -4.16 1.43 -27.95
C LYS A 156 -4.61 2.85 -27.60
N ARG A 157 -3.79 3.85 -27.94
CA ARG A 157 -4.17 5.26 -27.89
C ARG A 157 -5.47 5.38 -28.70
N LYS A 158 -6.58 5.71 -28.04
CA LYS A 158 -7.75 6.21 -28.76
C LYS A 158 -7.38 7.60 -29.27
N THR A 159 -7.02 7.70 -30.55
CA THR A 159 -6.97 8.98 -31.25
C THR A 159 -8.41 9.46 -31.34
N ASN A 160 -8.78 10.50 -30.61
CA ASN A 160 -10.04 11.19 -30.86
C ASN A 160 -9.84 11.99 -32.15
N GLU A 161 -10.38 11.48 -33.25
CA GLU A 161 -10.53 12.23 -34.49
C GLU A 161 -11.56 13.35 -34.25
N ILE A 162 -11.06 14.57 -34.16
CA ILE A 162 -11.88 15.79 -34.11
C ILE A 162 -12.36 16.03 -35.54
N SER A 163 -13.64 15.74 -35.78
CA SER A 163 -14.30 15.99 -37.07
C SER A 163 -14.37 17.50 -37.33
N LYS A 164 -13.87 17.91 -38.50
CA LYS A 164 -13.95 19.26 -39.06
C LYS A 164 -15.39 19.68 -39.34
#